data_AF-A0A2T1LT09-F1
#
_entry.id   AF-A0A2T1LT09-F1
#
_cell.length_a   1.000
_cell.length_b   1.000
_cell.length_c   1.000
_cell.angle_alpha   90.00
_cell.angle_beta   90.00
_cell.angle_gamma   90.00
#
_symmetry.space_group_name_H-M   'P 1'
#
loop_
_entity.id
_entity.type
_entity.pdbx_description
1 polymer ?
#
loop_
_entity_poly.entity_id
_entity_poly.type
_entity_poly.pdbx_seq_one_letter_code
_entity_poly.pdbx_strand_id
1 'polypeptide(L)'
;MKREKRTSRIEFRVSASEKRVLESIADQFGLSVSDTLRKLMRQLPFHQQQTFANRLLTRQIHYDLGCIGNNLNQIAKVLNTHHLLHQTLDLNTLLDLKSELASLKTMITRIQEDIAA
;
A
#
# COMPACT_ATOMS: atom_id res chain seq x y z
N MET A 1 33.80 12.22 -30.31
CA MET A 1 34.28 11.13 -29.43
C MET A 1 34.67 9.94 -30.32
N LYS A 2 35.96 9.59 -30.40
CA LYS A 2 36.45 8.54 -31.31
C LYS A 2 35.98 7.16 -30.77
N ARG A 3 35.27 6.36 -31.58
CA ARG A 3 34.87 4.99 -31.18
C ARG A 3 36.13 4.15 -30.99
N GLU A 4 36.32 3.60 -29.80
CA GLU A 4 37.41 2.66 -29.52
C GLU A 4 37.27 1.43 -30.43
N LYS A 5 38.36 1.02 -31.09
CA LYS A 5 38.37 -0.15 -31.98
C LYS A 5 38.39 -1.42 -31.13
N ARG A 6 37.48 -2.35 -31.41
CA ARG A 6 37.41 -3.66 -30.76
C ARG A 6 38.48 -4.58 -31.34
N THR A 7 39.60 -4.75 -30.64
CA THR A 7 40.75 -5.56 -31.09
C THR A 7 40.86 -6.93 -30.43
N SER A 8 40.20 -7.13 -29.28
CA SER A 8 40.25 -8.38 -28.53
C SER A 8 39.12 -9.35 -28.90
N ARG A 9 39.42 -10.66 -28.94
CA ARG A 9 38.47 -11.74 -29.19
C ARG A 9 38.21 -12.52 -27.89
N ILE A 10 36.94 -12.84 -27.63
CA ILE A 10 36.51 -13.68 -26.51
C ILE A 10 35.89 -14.95 -27.09
N GLU A 11 36.34 -16.10 -26.61
CA GLU A 11 35.82 -17.42 -26.98
C GLU A 11 35.51 -18.22 -25.73
N PHE A 12 34.38 -18.92 -25.73
CA PHE A 12 34.01 -19.86 -24.68
C PHE A 12 33.20 -21.00 -25.29
N ARG A 13 33.29 -22.18 -24.68
CA ARG A 13 32.54 -23.36 -25.13
C ARG A 13 31.13 -23.30 -24.57
N VAL A 14 30.16 -23.69 -25.39
CA VAL A 14 28.75 -23.81 -25.03
C VAL A 14 28.22 -25.14 -25.54
N SER A 15 27.23 -25.68 -24.85
CA SER A 15 26.43 -26.79 -25.33
C SER A 15 25.54 -26.37 -26.50
N ALA A 16 25.02 -27.36 -27.22
CA ALA A 16 24.12 -27.12 -28.35
C ALA A 16 22.81 -26.43 -27.92
N SER A 17 22.30 -26.74 -26.71
CA SER A 17 21.10 -26.09 -26.16
C SER A 17 21.35 -24.63 -25.83
N GLU A 18 22.45 -24.31 -25.15
CA GLU A 18 22.83 -22.93 -24.83
C GLU A 18 23.03 -22.08 -26.09
N LYS A 19 23.65 -22.66 -27.12
CA LYS A 19 23.80 -21.99 -28.42
C LYS A 19 22.45 -21.62 -29.04
N ARG A 20 21.49 -22.56 -29.08
CA ARG A 20 20.15 -22.29 -29.62
C ARG A 20 19.41 -21.20 -28.84
N VAL A 21 19.55 -21.17 -27.52
CA VAL A 21 18.95 -20.12 -26.69
C VAL A 21 19.53 -18.75 -27.05
N LEU A 22 20.86 -18.65 -27.18
CA LEU A 22 21.51 -17.39 -27.57
C LEU A 22 21.08 -16.93 -28.97
N GLU A 23 20.99 -17.85 -29.93
CA GLU A 23 20.52 -17.56 -31.29
C GLU A 23 19.06 -17.11 -31.30
N SER A 24 18.19 -17.79 -30.56
CA SER A 24 16.77 -17.41 -30.46
C SER A 24 16.58 -16.01 -29.85
N ILE A 25 17.36 -15.65 -28.82
CA ILE A 25 17.30 -14.32 -28.23
C ILE A 25 17.78 -13.27 -29.26
N ALA A 26 18.88 -13.55 -29.96
CA ALA A 26 19.38 -12.69 -31.02
C ALA A 26 18.31 -12.43 -32.10
N ASP A 27 17.65 -13.50 -32.56
CA ASP A 27 16.59 -13.41 -33.57
C ASP A 27 15.38 -12.62 -33.09
N GLN A 28 14.93 -12.83 -31.85
CA GLN A 28 13.79 -12.09 -31.26
C GLN A 28 14.01 -10.56 -31.28
N PHE A 29 15.25 -10.12 -31.11
CA PHE A 29 15.60 -8.69 -31.12
C PHE A 29 16.16 -8.20 -32.46
N GLY A 30 16.25 -9.06 -33.48
CA GLY A 30 16.84 -8.74 -34.78
C GLY A 30 18.31 -8.34 -34.70
N LEU A 31 19.07 -8.94 -33.77
CA LEU A 31 20.48 -8.61 -33.50
C LEU A 31 21.38 -9.80 -33.83
N SER A 32 22.67 -9.53 -34.05
CA SER A 32 23.66 -10.61 -34.01
C SER A 32 23.84 -11.15 -32.59
N VAL A 33 24.24 -12.40 -32.44
CA VAL A 33 24.63 -12.98 -31.13
C VAL A 33 25.70 -12.11 -30.45
N SER A 34 26.65 -11.57 -31.22
CA SER A 34 27.69 -10.67 -30.72
C SER A 34 27.14 -9.35 -30.17
N ASP A 35 26.16 -8.74 -30.83
CA ASP A 35 25.55 -7.50 -30.36
C ASP A 35 24.62 -7.72 -29.17
N THR A 36 23.95 -8.87 -29.14
CA THR A 36 23.17 -9.33 -27.99
C THR A 36 24.05 -9.48 -26.76
N LEU A 37 25.16 -10.22 -26.86
CA LEU A 37 26.13 -10.37 -25.76
C LEU A 37 26.69 -9.03 -25.29
N ARG A 38 27.00 -8.11 -26.20
CA ARG A 38 27.48 -6.76 -25.84
C ARG A 38 26.43 -5.94 -25.11
N LYS A 39 25.15 -6.05 -25.50
CA LYS A 39 24.05 -5.40 -24.77
C LYS A 39 23.91 -5.99 -23.38
N LEU A 40 23.94 -7.31 -23.26
CA LEU A 40 23.90 -8.00 -21.97
C LEU A 40 25.07 -7.59 -21.08
N MET A 41 26.30 -7.51 -21.60
CA MET A 41 27.47 -7.03 -20.84
C MET A 41 27.31 -5.60 -20.30
N ARG A 42 26.59 -4.74 -21.01
CA ARG A 42 26.29 -3.36 -20.57
C ARG A 42 25.14 -3.30 -19.57
N GLN A 43 24.21 -4.24 -19.66
CA GLN A 43 23.01 -4.30 -18.85
C GLN A 43 23.17 -5.13 -17.58
N LEU A 44 24.13 -6.06 -17.55
CA LEU A 44 24.53 -6.84 -16.39
C LEU A 44 24.99 -5.85 -15.31
N PRO A 45 24.14 -5.55 -14.31
CA PRO A 45 24.64 -4.87 -13.13
C PRO A 45 25.56 -5.90 -12.47
N PHE A 46 26.73 -5.50 -11.97
CA PHE A 46 27.57 -6.38 -11.14
C PHE A 46 26.70 -6.95 -9.98
N HIS A 47 26.08 -8.11 -10.19
CA HIS A 47 24.92 -8.56 -9.42
C HIS A 47 25.29 -9.37 -8.18
N GLN A 48 26.59 -9.45 -7.85
CA GLN A 48 27.05 -10.25 -6.71
C GLN A 48 27.12 -9.47 -5.39
N GLN A 49 27.06 -8.14 -5.37
CA GLN A 49 27.05 -7.36 -4.11
C GLN A 49 25.73 -6.63 -3.82
N GLN A 50 24.89 -6.36 -4.84
CA GLN A 50 23.63 -5.62 -4.62
C GLN A 50 22.45 -6.50 -4.18
N THR A 51 22.53 -7.83 -4.29
CA THR A 51 21.40 -8.73 -4.04
C THR A 51 21.13 -9.02 -2.56
N PHE A 52 22.08 -8.74 -1.65
CA PHE A 52 21.87 -8.93 -0.21
C PHE A 52 21.30 -7.67 0.45
N ALA A 53 21.87 -6.49 0.14
CA ALA A 53 21.37 -5.21 0.62
C ALA A 53 19.94 -4.92 0.12
N ASN A 54 19.65 -5.19 -1.16
CA ASN A 54 18.28 -5.05 -1.70
C ASN A 54 17.30 -6.02 -1.04
N ARG A 55 17.69 -7.27 -0.76
CA ARG A 55 16.79 -8.22 -0.08
C ARG A 55 16.45 -7.79 1.35
N LEU A 56 17.42 -7.25 2.09
CA LEU A 56 17.19 -6.73 3.44
C LEU A 56 16.31 -5.47 3.40
N LEU A 57 16.56 -4.55 2.46
CA LEU A 57 15.72 -3.38 2.25
C LEU A 57 14.28 -3.76 1.88
N THR A 58 14.10 -4.71 0.96
CA THR A 58 12.76 -5.21 0.58
C THR A 58 12.03 -5.83 1.77
N ARG A 59 12.72 -6.60 2.62
CA ARG A 59 12.12 -7.18 3.82
C ARG A 59 11.69 -6.11 4.83
N GLN A 60 12.51 -5.09 5.04
CA GLN A 60 12.18 -3.98 5.93
C GLN A 60 10.97 -3.20 5.40
N ILE A 61 10.94 -2.88 4.11
CA ILE A 61 9.81 -2.20 3.46
C ILE A 61 8.51 -3.02 3.60
N HIS A 62 8.56 -4.34 3.40
CA HIS A 62 7.39 -5.20 3.60
C HIS A 62 6.93 -5.23 5.06
N TYR A 63 7.86 -5.25 6.01
CA TYR A 63 7.54 -5.19 7.43
C TYR A 63 6.86 -3.86 7.79
N ASP A 64 7.44 -2.74 7.35
CA ASP A 64 6.91 -1.40 7.62
C ASP A 64 5.53 -1.22 6.99
N LEU A 65 5.33 -1.71 5.76
CA LEU A 65 4.00 -1.73 5.11
C LEU A 65 2.99 -2.58 5.89
N GLY A 66 3.40 -3.73 6.44
CA GLY A 66 2.56 -4.55 7.30
C GLY A 66 2.12 -3.83 8.58
N CYS A 67 3.04 -3.10 9.21
CA CYS A 67 2.75 -2.27 10.38
C CYS A 67 1.78 -1.13 10.04
N ILE A 68 2.00 -0.42 8.92
CA ILE A 68 1.10 0.63 8.44
C ILE A 68 -0.30 0.06 8.14
N GLY A 69 -0.37 -1.07 7.43
CA GLY A 69 -1.63 -1.74 7.11
C GLY A 69 -2.38 -2.19 8.36
N ASN A 70 -1.69 -2.71 9.37
CA ASN A 70 -2.30 -3.06 10.65
C ASN A 70 -2.89 -1.84 11.37
N ASN A 71 -2.18 -0.71 11.39
CA ASN A 71 -2.68 0.52 11.99
C ASN A 71 -3.93 1.03 11.26
N LEU A 72 -3.92 1.00 9.92
CA LEU A 72 -5.09 1.36 9.11
C LEU A 72 -6.29 0.43 9.38
N ASN A 73 -6.05 -0.87 9.50
CA ASN A 73 -7.10 -1.83 9.84
C ASN A 73 -7.68 -1.59 11.23
N GLN A 74 -6.86 -1.22 12.21
CA GLN A 74 -7.33 -0.87 13.55
C GLN A 74 -8.19 0.40 13.52
N ILE A 75 -7.75 1.45 12.82
CA ILE A 75 -8.53 2.69 12.63
C ILE A 75 -9.86 2.37 11.94
N ALA A 76 -9.84 1.60 10.85
CA ALA A 76 -11.04 1.20 10.14
C ALA A 76 -11.98 0.38 11.03
N LYS A 77 -11.44 -0.55 11.83
CA LYS A 77 -12.22 -1.33 12.79
C LYS A 77 -12.87 -0.42 13.82
N VAL A 78 -12.12 0.50 14.42
CA VAL A 78 -12.62 1.51 15.37
C VAL A 78 -13.73 2.32 14.71
N LEU A 79 -13.51 2.90 13.53
CA LEU A 79 -14.52 3.69 12.83
C LEU A 79 -15.78 2.88 12.51
N ASN A 80 -15.62 1.64 12.03
CA ASN A 80 -16.74 0.76 11.72
C ASN A 80 -17.49 0.29 12.97
N THR A 81 -16.80 0.08 14.11
CA THR A 81 -17.44 -0.28 15.39
C THR A 81 -18.07 0.93 16.08
N HIS A 82 -17.48 2.13 15.93
CA HIS A 82 -17.95 3.36 16.54
C HIS A 82 -18.94 4.14 15.67
N HIS A 83 -19.23 3.70 14.43
CA HIS A 83 -20.37 4.21 13.68
C HIS A 83 -21.72 3.90 14.36
N LEU A 84 -21.73 2.98 15.35
CA LEU A 84 -22.86 2.75 16.26
C LEU A 84 -22.96 3.76 17.41
N LEU A 85 -22.01 4.70 17.55
CA LEU A 85 -22.13 5.86 18.46
C LEU A 85 -22.65 7.12 17.77
N HIS A 86 -23.05 7.03 16.49
CA HIS A 86 -24.27 7.71 16.08
C HIS A 86 -25.47 6.93 16.62
N GLN A 87 -25.54 6.78 17.95
CA GLN A 87 -26.83 6.62 18.59
C GLN A 87 -27.59 7.90 18.25
N THR A 88 -28.37 7.84 17.19
CA THR A 88 -29.55 8.66 17.05
C THR A 88 -30.28 8.50 18.37
N LEU A 89 -30.25 9.53 19.20
CA LEU A 89 -31.19 9.68 20.30
C LEU A 89 -32.55 9.27 19.73
N ASP A 90 -33.14 8.20 20.28
CA ASP A 90 -34.44 7.74 19.81
C ASP A 90 -35.39 8.94 19.92
N LEU A 91 -35.99 9.31 18.79
CA LEU A 91 -36.83 10.49 18.69
C LEU A 91 -37.96 10.41 19.72
N ASN A 92 -38.43 9.21 20.04
CA ASN A 92 -39.43 9.00 21.09
C ASN A 92 -38.87 9.37 22.47
N THR A 93 -37.64 8.98 22.80
CA THR A 93 -36.99 9.39 24.06
C THR A 93 -36.84 10.92 24.15
N LEU A 94 -36.51 11.58 23.03
CA LEU A 94 -36.43 13.05 23.00
C LEU A 94 -37.80 13.71 23.17
N LEU A 95 -38.85 13.14 22.57
CA LEU A 95 -40.23 13.62 22.68
C LEU A 95 -40.80 13.39 24.09
N ASP A 96 -40.48 12.27 24.71
CA ASP A 96 -40.87 11.94 26.08
C ASP A 96 -40.23 12.91 27.08
N LEU A 97 -38.91 13.14 26.95
CA LEU A 97 -38.20 14.14 27.76
C LEU A 97 -38.78 15.55 27.59
N LYS A 98 -39.21 15.91 26.38
CA LYS A 98 -39.86 17.19 26.11
C LYS A 98 -41.23 17.28 26.79
N SER A 99 -42.01 16.20 26.78
CA SER A 99 -43.31 16.12 27.44
C SER A 99 -43.18 16.24 28.96
N GLU A 100 -42.21 15.52 29.55
CA GLU A 100 -41.94 15.57 30.99
C GLU A 100 -41.52 16.98 31.44
N LEU A 101 -40.66 17.65 30.68
CA LEU A 101 -40.28 19.04 30.95
C LEU A 101 -41.47 20.01 30.89
N ALA A 102 -42.39 19.82 29.94
CA ALA A 102 -43.59 20.65 29.84
C ALA A 102 -44.53 20.44 31.04
N SER A 103 -44.70 19.18 31.47
CA SER A 103 -45.49 18.86 32.66
C SER A 103 -44.89 19.48 33.92
N LEU A 104 -43.56 19.34 34.11
CA LEU A 104 -42.86 19.92 35.25
C LEU A 104 -42.99 21.44 35.30
N LYS A 105 -42.85 22.10 34.14
CA LYS A 105 -43.03 23.55 34.02
C LYS A 105 -44.44 23.98 34.44
N THR A 106 -45.46 23.25 34.00
CA THR A 106 -46.85 23.55 34.33
C THR A 106 -47.12 23.36 35.83
N MET A 107 -46.52 22.33 36.44
CA MET A 107 -46.62 22.09 37.88
C MET A 107 -45.95 23.22 38.68
N ILE A 108 -44.75 23.66 38.26
CA ILE A 108 -44.06 24.79 38.89
C ILE A 108 -44.91 26.07 38.80
N THR A 109 -45.51 26.35 37.64
CA THR A 109 -46.37 27.54 37.49
C THR A 109 -47.59 27.49 38.40
N ARG A 110 -48.25 26.33 38.54
CA ARG A 110 -49.37 26.17 39.48
C ARG A 110 -48.95 26.38 40.94
N ILE A 111 -47.81 25.81 41.35
CA ILE A 111 -47.29 26.02 42.70
C ILE A 111 -46.97 27.51 42.94
N GLN A 112 -46.46 28.21 41.93
CA GLN A 112 -46.21 29.66 42.03
C GLN A 112 -47.50 30.47 42.16
N GLU A 113 -48.56 30.06 41.47
CA GLU A 113 -49.89 30.68 41.57
C GLU A 113 -50.53 30.42 42.94
N ASP A 114 -50.43 29.19 43.46
CA ASP A 114 -50.93 28.81 44.79
C ASP A 114 -50.18 29.51 45.94
N ILE A 115 -48.91 29.88 45.74
CA ILE A 115 -48.13 30.67 46.71
C ILE A 115 -48.48 32.17 46.62
N ALA A 116 -48.98 32.64 45.48
CA ALA A 116 -49.32 34.03 45.24
C ALA A 116 -50.79 34.39 45.56
N ALA A 117 -51.64 33.39 45.77
CA ALA A 117 -53.03 33.50 46.23
C ALA A 117 -53.13 33.52 47.76
#